data_AF-A0A542H390-F1
#
_entry.id   AF-A0A542H390-F1
#
_cell.length_a   1.000
_cell.length_b   1.000
_cell.length_c   1.000
_cell.angle_alpha   90.00
_cell.angle_beta   90.00
_cell.angle_gamma   90.00
#
_symmetry.space_group_name_H-M   'P 1'
#
loop_
_entity.id
_entity.type
_entity.pdbx_description
1 polymer ?
#
loop_
_entity_poly.entity_id
_entity_poly.type
_entity_poly.pdbx_seq_one_letter_code
_entity_poly.pdbx_strand_id
1 'polypeptide(L)'
;MTTASERDDTYGFRNGDDGRAVREFVAAPKEFLRSNVVLLRMADGMRARSPEATRSVDHAAFLRWMDKQDRHWFTLTPHSAPQSAPGSRPESTAYVLTPAVEKYAEAFPSDPALVTLLQGRSLPPVGPSEHYIQAHYIPYLQGSSANPKQNVGHTVVPMVSSADFRSDFVFTAAMNGCALAVTKEDGRDDFTAWHYQSPSSNRAAAERFRSEAMPVDWFGDGEYQSLGLNAIPESTNLLWRGGQGWEFISQENHAGFENYDDVRTRSTTSRPVRFEPGEEWRYVARHYLRTVEDRLDKLRRVERDYVGRLSSSRPDLLRTSSFSMLRLQAELDVKSLQGVGDARHLARTAARIRHDHEGTLRVMADFDAQQVAAEKNTPAAPWFRRKGTTEREQSLRAKIGNFVTDLSDEAWIAGLTREAHTLASRPAPPSRPSARPAAAQSIAEAARLHAHGTGPAPTTPQPQLTAPWADSAAATRKTRTAGS
;
A
#
# COMPACT_ATOMS: atom_id res chain seq x y z
N MET A 1 -36.62 -46.56 -16.41
CA MET A 1 -35.67 -46.78 -15.31
C MET A 1 -34.29 -46.55 -15.87
N THR A 2 -33.78 -45.34 -15.68
CA THR A 2 -32.51 -44.87 -16.24
C THR A 2 -31.66 -44.50 -15.04
N THR A 3 -30.57 -45.22 -14.83
CA THR A 3 -29.67 -45.04 -13.70
C THR A 3 -28.93 -43.72 -13.82
N ALA A 4 -29.08 -42.89 -12.79
CA ALA A 4 -28.32 -41.66 -12.63
C ALA A 4 -26.84 -42.01 -12.40
N SER A 5 -25.99 -41.55 -13.31
CA SER A 5 -24.55 -41.47 -13.10
C SER A 5 -24.29 -40.35 -12.11
N GLU A 6 -23.92 -40.72 -10.88
CA GLU A 6 -23.26 -39.85 -9.92
C GLU A 6 -21.96 -39.35 -10.56
N ARG A 7 -21.92 -38.07 -10.90
CA ARG A 7 -20.67 -37.34 -11.12
C ARG A 7 -20.17 -36.96 -9.74
N ASP A 8 -19.25 -37.77 -9.24
CA ASP A 8 -18.40 -37.43 -8.13
C ASP A 8 -17.35 -36.42 -8.63
N ASP A 9 -17.77 -35.16 -8.82
CA ASP A 9 -16.89 -34.00 -9.01
C ASP A 9 -16.37 -33.56 -7.63
N THR A 10 -15.79 -34.49 -6.88
CA THR A 10 -15.02 -34.14 -5.69
C THR A 10 -13.78 -33.38 -6.13
N TYR A 11 -13.60 -32.21 -5.49
CA TYR A 11 -12.47 -31.29 -5.61
C TYR A 11 -11.13 -32.00 -5.37
N GLY A 12 -10.68 -32.79 -6.34
CA GLY A 12 -9.35 -33.37 -6.37
C GLY A 12 -8.38 -32.27 -6.75
N PHE A 13 -7.79 -31.62 -5.74
CA PHE A 13 -6.53 -30.90 -5.89
C PHE A 13 -5.56 -31.81 -6.66
N ARG A 14 -5.35 -31.53 -7.96
CA ARG A 14 -4.31 -32.21 -8.72
C ARG A 14 -2.99 -31.66 -8.19
N ASN A 15 -2.38 -32.42 -7.26
CA ASN A 15 -1.08 -32.15 -6.63
C ASN A 15 0.08 -31.82 -7.60
N GLY A 16 -0.12 -31.89 -8.92
CA GLY A 16 0.88 -31.56 -9.94
C GLY A 16 1.01 -30.07 -10.29
N ASP A 17 -0.03 -29.24 -10.10
CA ASP A 17 -0.01 -27.84 -10.59
C ASP A 17 0.56 -26.82 -9.57
N ASP A 18 0.49 -27.10 -8.26
CA ASP A 18 0.96 -26.17 -7.21
C ASP A 18 2.43 -25.76 -7.37
N GLY A 19 3.29 -26.71 -7.74
CA GLY A 19 4.71 -26.45 -7.95
C GLY A 19 4.99 -25.67 -9.24
N ARG A 20 4.11 -25.76 -10.24
CA ARG A 20 4.33 -25.09 -11.53
C ARG A 20 4.24 -23.57 -11.40
N ALA A 21 3.17 -23.07 -10.78
CA ALA A 21 2.99 -21.63 -10.57
C ALA A 21 4.13 -21.01 -9.76
N VAL A 22 4.58 -21.72 -8.71
CA VAL A 22 5.74 -21.30 -7.91
C VAL A 22 7.02 -21.22 -8.74
N ARG A 23 7.33 -22.25 -9.55
CA ARG A 23 8.51 -22.23 -10.42
C ARG A 23 8.47 -21.09 -11.44
N GLU A 24 7.31 -20.88 -12.08
CA GLU A 24 7.12 -19.79 -13.04
C GLU A 24 7.28 -18.41 -12.37
N PHE A 25 6.70 -18.22 -11.19
CA PHE A 25 6.82 -16.98 -10.42
C PHE A 25 8.26 -16.71 -9.96
N VAL A 26 8.97 -17.72 -9.44
CA VAL A 26 10.35 -17.57 -8.98
C VAL A 26 11.29 -17.26 -10.16
N ALA A 27 11.07 -17.90 -11.31
CA ALA A 27 11.92 -17.71 -12.49
C ALA A 27 11.74 -16.33 -13.15
N ALA A 28 10.50 -15.82 -13.20
CA ALA A 28 10.17 -14.58 -13.90
C ALA A 28 8.99 -13.84 -13.23
N PRO A 29 9.19 -13.24 -12.04
CA PRO A 29 8.09 -12.70 -11.24
C PRO A 29 7.36 -11.55 -11.94
N LYS A 30 8.06 -10.73 -12.73
CA LYS A 30 7.45 -9.63 -13.48
C LYS A 30 6.53 -10.14 -14.58
N GLU A 31 6.99 -11.10 -15.37
CA GLU A 31 6.21 -11.73 -16.44
C GLU A 31 5.02 -12.49 -15.87
N PHE A 32 5.21 -13.18 -14.74
CA PHE A 32 4.13 -13.84 -14.01
C PHE A 32 3.05 -12.85 -13.58
N LEU A 33 3.42 -11.73 -12.94
CA LEU A 33 2.49 -10.67 -12.50
C LEU A 33 1.88 -9.84 -13.66
N ARG A 34 2.34 -10.01 -14.90
CA ARG A 34 1.64 -9.45 -16.08
C ARG A 34 0.56 -10.40 -16.62
N SER A 35 0.67 -11.68 -16.31
CA SER A 35 -0.16 -12.74 -16.90
C SER A 35 -1.16 -13.33 -15.89
N ASN A 36 -0.86 -13.22 -14.60
CA ASN A 36 -1.64 -13.76 -13.49
C ASN A 36 -1.89 -12.70 -12.43
N VAL A 37 -2.96 -12.86 -11.65
CA VAL A 37 -3.20 -12.05 -10.45
C VAL A 37 -2.53 -12.74 -9.26
N VAL A 38 -1.78 -12.03 -8.44
CA VAL A 38 -1.31 -12.53 -7.15
C VAL A 38 -1.90 -11.68 -6.05
N LEU A 39 -2.52 -12.32 -5.07
CA LEU A 39 -3.17 -11.70 -3.92
C LEU A 39 -2.41 -11.98 -2.63
N LEU A 40 -2.32 -11.00 -1.74
CA LEU A 40 -1.66 -11.11 -0.43
C LEU A 40 -2.63 -11.49 0.71
N ARG A 41 -3.72 -12.18 0.38
CA ARG A 41 -4.77 -12.63 1.32
C ARG A 41 -4.36 -13.92 2.02
N MET A 42 -3.26 -13.90 2.77
CA MET A 42 -2.60 -15.12 3.28
C MET A 42 -3.53 -16.08 4.04
N ALA A 43 -4.47 -15.56 4.84
CA ALA A 43 -5.46 -16.39 5.55
C ALA A 43 -6.44 -17.11 4.61
N ASP A 44 -6.80 -16.50 3.48
CA ASP A 44 -7.67 -17.11 2.47
C ASP A 44 -6.92 -18.23 1.75
N GLY A 45 -5.66 -17.98 1.42
CA GLY A 45 -4.77 -18.98 0.83
C GLY A 45 -4.61 -20.21 1.72
N MET A 46 -4.40 -20.03 3.03
CA MET A 46 -4.32 -21.15 3.98
C MET A 46 -5.63 -21.95 4.01
N ARG A 47 -6.79 -21.27 4.08
CA ARG A 47 -8.11 -21.92 4.03
C ARG A 47 -8.31 -22.75 2.76
N ALA A 48 -7.90 -22.21 1.62
CA ALA A 48 -8.03 -22.87 0.32
C ALA A 48 -7.10 -24.08 0.18
N ARG A 49 -5.85 -23.98 0.66
CA ARG A 49 -4.83 -25.01 0.50
C ARG A 49 -5.10 -26.28 1.30
N SER A 50 -5.71 -26.18 2.48
CA SER A 50 -5.96 -27.35 3.33
C SER A 50 -7.35 -27.31 3.98
N PRO A 51 -8.45 -27.48 3.22
CA PRO A 51 -9.81 -27.25 3.72
C PRO A 51 -10.18 -28.05 4.97
N GLU A 52 -9.63 -29.26 5.12
CA GLU A 52 -9.88 -30.14 6.27
C GLU A 52 -8.98 -29.81 7.47
N ALA A 53 -7.70 -29.52 7.23
CA ALA A 53 -6.72 -29.18 8.27
C ALA A 53 -6.97 -27.80 8.88
N THR A 54 -7.46 -26.85 8.06
CA THR A 54 -7.56 -25.42 8.39
C THR A 54 -8.88 -24.98 9.00
N ARG A 55 -9.92 -25.82 8.99
CA ARG A 55 -11.23 -25.50 9.62
C ARG A 55 -11.12 -25.13 11.09
N SER A 56 -10.04 -25.53 11.75
CA SER A 56 -9.81 -25.29 13.17
C SER A 56 -8.47 -24.62 13.46
N VAL A 57 -7.62 -24.32 12.45
CA VAL A 57 -6.33 -23.64 12.68
C VAL A 57 -6.66 -22.16 12.86
N ASP A 58 -6.24 -21.57 13.97
CA ASP A 58 -6.33 -20.13 14.13
C ASP A 58 -5.29 -19.48 13.20
N HIS A 59 -5.71 -19.17 11.97
CA HIS A 59 -4.89 -18.52 10.95
C HIS A 59 -4.29 -17.21 11.43
N ALA A 60 -5.03 -16.44 12.21
CA ALA A 60 -4.53 -15.18 12.73
C ALA A 60 -3.41 -15.44 13.76
N ALA A 61 -3.55 -16.47 14.61
CA ALA A 61 -2.49 -16.87 15.53
C ALA A 61 -1.28 -17.46 14.81
N PHE A 62 -1.47 -18.25 13.74
CA PHE A 62 -0.37 -18.72 12.91
C PHE A 62 0.39 -17.57 12.25
N LEU A 63 -0.29 -16.60 11.66
CA LEU A 63 0.35 -15.43 11.06
C LEU A 63 1.12 -14.60 12.12
N ARG A 64 0.55 -14.40 13.32
CA ARG A 64 1.27 -13.74 14.43
C ARG A 64 2.48 -14.53 14.93
N TRP A 65 2.46 -15.85 14.84
CA TRP A 65 3.62 -16.69 15.14
C TRP A 65 4.66 -16.59 14.02
N MET A 66 4.21 -16.58 12.75
CA MET A 66 5.05 -16.42 11.57
C MET A 66 5.80 -15.09 11.57
N ASP A 67 5.15 -14.00 12.01
CA ASP A 67 5.74 -12.65 12.13
C ASP A 67 7.04 -12.63 12.96
N LYS A 68 7.31 -13.66 13.78
CA LYS A 68 8.46 -13.76 14.69
C LYS A 68 9.60 -14.63 14.15
N GLN A 69 9.40 -15.28 13.00
CA GLN A 69 10.37 -16.20 12.43
C GLN A 69 11.37 -15.46 11.53
N ASP A 70 12.54 -16.05 11.33
CA ASP A 70 13.63 -15.52 10.48
C ASP A 70 13.63 -16.10 9.06
N ARG A 71 12.88 -17.18 8.84
CA ARG A 71 12.78 -17.90 7.58
C ARG A 71 11.32 -18.13 7.23
N HIS A 72 10.97 -17.85 5.98
CA HIS A 72 9.60 -17.98 5.50
C HIS A 72 9.52 -18.77 4.21
N TRP A 73 8.48 -19.61 4.13
CA TRP A 73 8.13 -20.39 2.96
C TRP A 73 6.71 -20.09 2.54
N PHE A 74 6.55 -19.76 1.26
CA PHE A 74 5.26 -19.49 0.65
C PHE A 74 5.02 -20.41 -0.53
N THR A 75 3.77 -20.53 -0.93
CA THR A 75 3.32 -21.16 -2.17
C THR A 75 2.27 -20.28 -2.83
N LEU A 76 1.86 -20.62 -4.05
CA LEU A 76 0.81 -19.94 -4.79
C LEU A 76 -0.40 -20.86 -4.89
N THR A 77 -1.39 -20.65 -4.03
CA THR A 77 -2.63 -21.43 -4.03
C THR A 77 -3.59 -20.81 -5.04
N PRO A 78 -4.17 -21.58 -5.98
CA PRO A 78 -5.20 -21.06 -6.88
C PRO A 78 -6.35 -20.41 -6.09
N HIS A 79 -6.72 -19.18 -6.45
CA HIS A 79 -7.87 -18.51 -5.88
C HIS A 79 -9.13 -19.00 -6.60
N SER A 80 -10.06 -19.59 -5.85
CA SER A 80 -11.35 -20.08 -6.35
C SER A 80 -12.33 -18.94 -6.67
N ALA A 81 -11.86 -17.86 -7.29
CA ALA A 81 -12.76 -16.85 -7.82
C ALA A 81 -13.50 -17.43 -9.03
N PRO A 82 -14.82 -17.23 -9.16
CA PRO A 82 -15.53 -17.57 -10.39
C PRO A 82 -14.87 -16.83 -11.55
N GLN A 83 -14.42 -17.59 -12.55
CA GLN A 83 -13.87 -17.04 -13.78
C GLN A 83 -14.92 -16.14 -14.45
N SER A 84 -14.71 -14.83 -14.28
CA SER A 84 -15.05 -13.75 -15.19
C SER A 84 -16.51 -13.53 -15.59
N ALA A 85 -16.98 -12.33 -15.26
CA ALA A 85 -18.02 -11.64 -16.00
C ALA A 85 -17.70 -11.59 -17.53
N PRO A 86 -18.71 -11.44 -18.40
CA PRO A 86 -18.50 -11.44 -19.85
C PRO A 86 -17.49 -10.36 -20.29
N GLY A 87 -16.37 -10.76 -20.91
CA GLY A 87 -15.38 -9.86 -21.51
C GLY A 87 -14.00 -9.80 -20.83
N SER A 88 -13.78 -10.51 -19.71
CA SER A 88 -12.42 -10.67 -19.17
C SER A 88 -11.56 -11.53 -20.08
N ARG A 89 -10.24 -11.29 -20.12
CA ARG A 89 -9.29 -12.18 -20.79
C ARG A 89 -9.45 -13.60 -20.22
N PRO A 90 -9.69 -14.63 -21.05
CA PRO A 90 -9.96 -15.99 -20.59
C PRO A 90 -8.75 -16.73 -19.97
N GLU A 91 -7.63 -16.04 -19.68
CA GLU A 91 -6.34 -16.70 -19.40
C GLU A 91 -5.64 -16.28 -18.08
N SER A 92 -6.10 -15.25 -17.36
CA SER A 92 -5.42 -14.86 -16.12
C SER A 92 -5.93 -15.67 -14.93
N THR A 93 -5.09 -16.56 -14.41
CA THR A 93 -5.36 -17.27 -13.15
C THR A 93 -5.05 -16.35 -11.98
N ALA A 94 -5.94 -16.33 -10.98
CA ALA A 94 -5.67 -15.67 -9.71
C ALA A 94 -5.05 -16.66 -8.72
N TYR A 95 -3.99 -16.24 -8.05
CA TYR A 95 -3.29 -16.98 -7.02
C TYR A 95 -3.26 -16.19 -5.72
N VAL A 96 -3.27 -16.89 -4.59
CA VAL A 96 -3.07 -16.30 -3.27
C VAL A 96 -1.69 -16.73 -2.75
N LEU A 97 -0.86 -15.75 -2.39
CA LEU A 97 0.39 -16.01 -1.69
C LEU A 97 0.06 -16.61 -0.32
N THR A 98 0.43 -17.87 -0.14
CA THR A 98 -0.01 -18.70 0.98
C THR A 98 1.19 -19.17 1.79
N PRO A 99 1.25 -18.93 3.11
CA PRO A 99 2.25 -19.56 3.96
C PRO A 99 2.16 -21.09 3.86
N ALA A 100 3.29 -21.74 3.58
CA ALA A 100 3.37 -23.20 3.46
C ALA A 100 3.50 -23.84 4.86
N VAL A 101 2.38 -23.97 5.58
CA VAL A 101 2.31 -24.45 6.97
C VAL A 101 3.10 -25.75 7.18
N GLU A 102 3.07 -26.66 6.20
CA GLU A 102 3.81 -27.92 6.23
C GLU A 102 5.33 -27.72 6.29
N LYS A 103 5.87 -26.68 5.64
CA LYS A 103 7.29 -26.34 5.69
C LYS A 103 7.70 -25.70 7.01
N TYR A 104 6.81 -24.90 7.62
CA TYR A 104 7.07 -24.38 8.96
C TYR A 104 7.08 -25.51 10.00
N ALA A 105 6.16 -26.49 9.88
CA ALA A 105 6.15 -27.66 10.76
C ALA A 105 7.41 -28.53 10.60
N GLU A 106 7.92 -28.70 9.37
CA GLU A 106 9.19 -29.39 9.09
C GLU A 106 10.39 -28.64 9.66
N ALA A 107 10.44 -27.31 9.48
CA ALA A 107 11.59 -26.49 9.87
C ALA A 107 11.65 -26.21 11.38
N PHE A 108 10.50 -26.15 12.06
CA PHE A 108 10.39 -25.81 13.48
C PHE A 108 9.63 -26.89 14.28
N PRO A 109 10.04 -28.18 14.22
CA PRO A 109 9.26 -29.30 14.77
C PRO A 109 9.15 -29.26 16.31
N SER A 110 10.07 -28.55 16.96
CA SER A 110 10.17 -28.44 18.42
C SER A 110 9.68 -27.11 18.98
N ASP A 111 9.14 -26.19 18.16
CA ASP A 111 8.58 -24.92 18.64
C ASP A 111 7.25 -25.20 19.38
N PRO A 112 7.16 -24.96 20.70
CA PRO A 112 5.97 -25.31 21.48
C PRO A 112 4.71 -24.52 21.07
N ALA A 113 4.88 -23.28 20.62
CA ALA A 113 3.79 -22.45 20.16
C ALA A 113 3.24 -22.98 18.83
N LEU A 114 4.11 -23.34 17.89
CA LEU A 114 3.70 -23.96 16.64
C LEU A 114 3.00 -25.30 16.86
N VAL A 115 3.59 -26.19 17.68
CA VAL A 115 2.99 -27.49 18.00
C VAL A 115 1.58 -27.32 18.59
N THR A 116 1.40 -26.34 19.47
CA THR A 116 0.10 -26.01 20.06
C THR A 116 -0.88 -25.43 19.06
N LEU A 117 -0.43 -24.62 18.09
CA LEU A 117 -1.26 -24.10 17.01
C LEU A 117 -1.73 -25.19 16.05
N LEU A 118 -0.87 -26.17 15.77
CA LEU A 118 -1.13 -27.24 14.81
C LEU A 118 -1.87 -28.43 15.43
N GLN A 119 -1.77 -28.66 16.74
CA GLN A 119 -2.50 -29.70 17.48
C GLN A 119 -2.44 -31.12 16.85
N GLY A 120 -1.32 -31.49 16.23
CA GLY A 120 -1.13 -32.81 15.60
C GLY A 120 -2.02 -33.06 14.38
N ARG A 121 -2.52 -32.00 13.73
CA ARG A 121 -3.42 -32.12 12.58
C ARG A 121 -2.69 -32.56 11.32
N SER A 122 -3.43 -33.21 10.42
CA SER A 122 -2.92 -33.59 9.11
C SER A 122 -2.63 -32.33 8.30
N LEU A 123 -1.38 -32.16 7.87
CA LEU A 123 -0.95 -31.10 6.97
C LEU A 123 -0.78 -31.67 5.55
N PRO A 124 -0.78 -30.84 4.51
CA PRO A 124 -0.32 -31.27 3.19
C PRO A 124 1.06 -31.93 3.31
N PRO A 125 1.34 -32.95 2.48
CA PRO A 125 2.66 -33.55 2.46
C PRO A 125 3.69 -32.49 2.07
N VAL A 126 4.84 -32.53 2.75
CA VAL A 126 5.96 -31.66 2.43
C VAL A 126 6.48 -31.99 1.04
N GLY A 127 6.38 -31.03 0.13
CA GLY A 127 6.89 -31.15 -1.23
C GLY A 127 8.41 -30.90 -1.34
N PRO A 128 8.97 -31.08 -2.54
CA PRO A 128 10.35 -30.69 -2.83
C PRO A 128 10.52 -29.16 -2.75
N SER A 129 11.76 -28.69 -2.53
CA SER A 129 12.05 -27.28 -2.23
C SER A 129 11.59 -26.30 -3.31
N GLU A 130 11.62 -26.69 -4.58
CA GLU A 130 11.18 -25.89 -5.73
C GLU A 130 9.65 -25.65 -5.78
N HIS A 131 8.88 -26.30 -4.91
CA HIS A 131 7.45 -26.02 -4.73
C HIS A 131 7.19 -24.86 -3.76
N TYR A 132 8.26 -24.26 -3.22
CA TYR A 132 8.16 -23.20 -2.22
C TYR A 132 8.97 -21.97 -2.64
N ILE A 133 8.40 -20.81 -2.38
CA ILE A 133 9.09 -19.52 -2.46
C ILE A 133 9.73 -19.27 -1.11
N GLN A 134 11.05 -19.26 -1.06
CA GLN A 134 11.81 -18.81 0.10
C GLN A 134 11.86 -17.28 0.09
N ALA A 135 11.51 -16.65 1.20
CA ALA A 135 11.45 -15.20 1.29
C ALA A 135 11.78 -14.67 2.69
N HIS A 136 12.17 -13.40 2.74
CA HIS A 136 12.06 -12.58 3.93
C HIS A 136 10.62 -12.07 4.00
N TYR A 137 10.18 -11.76 5.21
CA TYR A 137 8.83 -11.28 5.42
C TYR A 137 8.85 -10.07 6.35
N ILE A 138 8.10 -9.05 5.95
CA ILE A 138 7.89 -7.84 6.74
C ILE A 138 6.51 -7.96 7.37
N PRO A 139 6.41 -8.07 8.71
CA PRO A 139 5.11 -8.17 9.36
C PRO A 139 4.29 -6.89 9.17
N TYR A 140 2.97 -7.01 9.10
CA TYR A 140 2.09 -5.86 9.15
C TYR A 140 1.67 -5.58 10.59
N LEU A 141 2.22 -4.53 11.19
CA LEU A 141 1.85 -4.14 12.55
C LEU A 141 0.64 -3.19 12.49
N GLN A 142 -0.43 -3.54 13.20
CA GLN A 142 -1.59 -2.65 13.29
C GLN A 142 -1.37 -1.60 14.37
N GLY A 143 -1.90 -0.40 14.15
CA GLY A 143 -1.93 0.66 15.15
C GLY A 143 -1.17 1.92 14.75
N SER A 144 -0.79 2.70 15.75
CA SER A 144 -0.09 3.97 15.55
C SER A 144 1.34 3.74 15.06
N SER A 145 1.76 4.48 14.03
CA SER A 145 3.16 4.50 13.58
C SER A 145 4.04 5.47 14.39
N ALA A 146 3.56 6.00 15.52
CA ALA A 146 4.38 6.75 16.48
C ALA A 146 5.32 5.78 17.21
N ASN A 147 6.62 5.90 16.99
CA ASN A 147 7.69 4.91 17.29
C ASN A 147 7.89 3.84 16.18
N PRO A 148 8.54 4.24 15.08
CA PRO A 148 8.86 3.37 13.96
C PRO A 148 9.44 2.00 14.31
N LYS A 149 10.42 1.95 15.22
CA LYS A 149 11.15 0.72 15.55
C LYS A 149 10.29 -0.34 16.23
N GLN A 150 9.16 0.04 16.82
CA GLN A 150 8.26 -0.89 17.51
C GLN A 150 6.95 -1.10 16.75
N ASN A 151 6.47 -0.06 16.06
CA ASN A 151 5.11 -0.05 15.52
C ASN A 151 5.06 -0.04 13.98
N VAL A 152 6.21 0.02 13.31
CA VAL A 152 6.32 -0.17 11.86
C VAL A 152 7.03 -1.49 11.62
N GLY A 153 6.35 -2.39 10.91
CA GLY A 153 6.89 -3.71 10.63
C GLY A 153 8.15 -3.59 9.77
N HIS A 154 9.17 -4.37 10.11
CA HIS A 154 10.43 -4.34 9.40
C HIS A 154 11.17 -5.67 9.51
N THR A 155 12.09 -5.89 8.57
CA THR A 155 12.99 -7.06 8.58
C THR A 155 14.34 -6.67 7.99
N VAL A 156 15.41 -7.31 8.48
CA VAL A 156 16.77 -7.13 7.96
C VAL A 156 16.98 -8.14 6.83
N VAL A 157 17.42 -7.63 5.68
CA VAL A 157 17.54 -8.39 4.44
C VAL A 157 19.00 -8.32 3.97
N PRO A 158 19.67 -9.47 3.79
CA PRO A 158 21.00 -9.52 3.21
C PRO A 158 21.02 -8.99 1.77
N MET A 159 22.03 -8.20 1.44
CA MET A 159 22.24 -7.71 0.07
C MET A 159 22.48 -8.88 -0.90
N VAL A 160 23.21 -9.91 -0.45
CA VAL A 160 23.58 -11.11 -1.22
C VAL A 160 22.91 -12.37 -0.68
N SER A 161 22.63 -13.34 -1.57
CA SER A 161 21.99 -14.59 -1.16
C SER A 161 23.00 -15.45 -0.41
N SER A 162 22.57 -16.11 0.66
CA SER A 162 23.34 -17.23 1.21
C SER A 162 23.03 -18.52 0.45
N ALA A 163 23.93 -19.51 0.56
CA ALA A 163 23.72 -20.84 0.02
C ALA A 163 22.64 -21.62 0.80
N ASP A 164 22.52 -21.36 2.10
CA ASP A 164 21.64 -22.11 3.01
C ASP A 164 20.17 -21.68 2.93
N PHE A 165 19.90 -20.44 2.50
CA PHE A 165 18.55 -19.92 2.34
C PHE A 165 18.51 -18.89 1.21
N ARG A 166 17.98 -19.32 0.05
CA ARG A 166 17.91 -18.50 -1.16
C ARG A 166 16.67 -17.61 -1.15
N SER A 167 16.70 -16.65 -0.25
CA SER A 167 15.66 -15.66 -0.09
C SER A 167 15.84 -14.50 -1.07
N ASP A 168 15.46 -14.72 -2.32
CA ASP A 168 15.50 -13.69 -3.37
C ASP A 168 14.24 -12.80 -3.36
N PHE A 169 13.34 -12.99 -2.39
CA PHE A 169 12.07 -12.27 -2.26
C PHE A 169 11.93 -11.65 -0.87
N VAL A 170 11.29 -10.48 -0.81
CA VAL A 170 10.75 -9.91 0.44
C VAL A 170 9.26 -9.68 0.24
N PHE A 171 8.46 -10.40 1.00
CA PHE A 171 7.00 -10.24 1.00
C PHE A 171 6.54 -9.44 2.21
N THR A 172 5.33 -8.92 2.10
CA THR A 172 4.61 -8.37 3.23
C THR A 172 3.11 -8.60 3.03
N ALA A 173 2.33 -8.52 4.10
CA ALA A 173 0.88 -8.59 3.99
C ALA A 173 0.31 -7.32 3.31
N ALA A 174 -0.99 -7.37 2.94
CA ALA A 174 -1.76 -6.37 2.22
C ALA A 174 -1.16 -4.95 2.13
N MET A 175 -0.92 -4.47 0.91
CA MET A 175 -0.20 -3.21 0.64
C MET A 175 -1.11 -2.10 0.11
N ASN A 176 -2.38 -2.09 0.52
CA ASN A 176 -3.33 -1.08 0.06
C ASN A 176 -3.05 0.26 0.72
N GLY A 177 -2.63 1.25 -0.06
CA GLY A 177 -2.31 2.57 0.45
C GLY A 177 -1.09 2.62 1.39
N CYS A 178 -0.28 1.57 1.46
CA CYS A 178 0.92 1.49 2.32
C CYS A 178 2.21 1.80 1.53
N ALA A 179 3.37 1.77 2.18
CA ALA A 179 4.66 1.95 1.50
C ALA A 179 5.69 0.91 1.91
N LEU A 180 6.47 0.42 0.94
CA LEU A 180 7.72 -0.28 1.21
C LEU A 180 8.84 0.75 1.27
N ALA A 181 9.47 0.89 2.43
CA ALA A 181 10.63 1.78 2.60
C ALA A 181 11.89 0.97 2.86
N VAL A 182 13.04 1.52 2.46
CA VAL A 182 14.34 0.88 2.61
C VAL A 182 15.26 1.83 3.36
N THR A 183 15.89 1.34 4.43
CA THR A 183 17.01 2.02 5.10
C THR A 183 18.26 1.17 4.94
N LYS A 184 19.40 1.82 4.74
CA LYS A 184 20.69 1.15 4.67
C LYS A 184 21.74 2.00 5.38
N GLU A 185 22.50 1.37 6.27
CA GLU A 185 23.65 2.04 6.91
C GLU A 185 24.89 1.85 6.03
N ASP A 186 25.75 2.86 5.99
CA ASP A 186 26.98 2.81 5.21
C ASP A 186 27.89 1.65 5.65
N GLY A 187 28.41 0.89 4.67
CA GLY A 187 29.34 -0.21 4.91
C GLY A 187 28.69 -1.53 5.35
N ARG A 188 27.35 -1.61 5.45
CA ARG A 188 26.66 -2.86 5.74
C ARG A 188 26.31 -3.67 4.49
N ASP A 189 26.39 -4.99 4.63
CA ASP A 189 26.01 -5.99 3.63
C ASP A 189 24.53 -6.41 3.75
N ASP A 190 23.74 -5.64 4.47
CA ASP A 190 22.29 -5.80 4.63
C ASP A 190 21.58 -4.45 4.51
N PHE A 191 20.25 -4.51 4.42
CA PHE A 191 19.38 -3.35 4.52
C PHE A 191 18.14 -3.71 5.32
N THR A 192 17.44 -2.71 5.87
CA THR A 192 16.15 -2.94 6.52
C THR A 192 15.04 -2.56 5.56
N ALA A 193 14.14 -3.50 5.31
CA ALA A 193 12.90 -3.27 4.58
C ALA A 193 11.76 -3.02 5.57
N TRP A 194 10.96 -1.99 5.32
CA TRP A 194 9.88 -1.53 6.20
C TRP A 194 8.54 -1.59 5.48
N HIS A 195 7.49 -2.00 6.19
CA HIS A 195 6.09 -1.83 5.78
C HIS A 195 5.53 -0.63 6.54
N TYR A 196 5.50 0.53 5.88
CA TYR A 196 4.91 1.73 6.47
C TYR A 196 3.41 1.84 6.17
N GLN A 197 2.58 1.90 7.21
CA GLN A 197 1.13 1.83 7.11
C GLN A 197 0.50 3.19 6.79
N SER A 198 -0.22 3.28 5.66
CA SER A 198 -1.08 4.41 5.30
C SER A 198 -0.44 5.81 5.44
N PRO A 199 0.72 6.09 4.79
CA PRO A 199 1.42 7.36 4.94
C PRO A 199 0.58 8.60 4.61
N SER A 200 -0.37 8.49 3.66
CA SER A 200 -1.26 9.58 3.27
C SER A 200 -2.28 9.93 4.37
N SER A 201 -2.75 8.93 5.13
CA SER A 201 -3.68 9.12 6.25
C SER A 201 -2.98 9.40 7.58
N ASN A 202 -1.73 8.98 7.73
CA ASN A 202 -0.90 9.14 8.93
C ASN A 202 0.23 10.18 8.72
N ARG A 203 -0.07 11.28 8.02
CA ARG A 203 0.92 12.23 7.49
C ARG A 203 2.00 12.66 8.49
N ALA A 204 1.61 13.14 9.67
CA ALA A 204 2.57 13.62 10.67
C ALA A 204 3.52 12.50 11.17
N ALA A 205 3.00 11.28 11.35
CA ALA A 205 3.82 10.14 11.72
C ALA A 205 4.70 9.66 10.55
N ALA A 206 4.26 9.83 9.31
CA ALA A 206 5.04 9.49 8.11
C ALA A 206 6.20 10.45 7.91
N GLU A 207 5.97 11.74 8.10
CA GLU A 207 7.01 12.77 8.15
C GLU A 207 8.04 12.46 9.24
N ARG A 208 7.57 12.12 10.44
CA ARG A 208 8.44 11.71 11.55
C ARG A 208 9.25 10.47 11.24
N PHE A 209 8.66 9.45 10.62
CA PHE A 209 9.39 8.26 10.19
C PHE A 209 10.50 8.61 9.20
N ARG A 210 10.19 9.43 8.18
CA ARG A 210 11.18 9.83 7.18
C ARG A 210 12.32 10.66 7.77
N SER A 211 12.05 11.45 8.81
CA SER A 211 13.07 12.22 9.50
C SER A 211 13.92 11.38 10.46
N GLU A 212 13.31 10.44 11.20
CA GLU A 212 13.99 9.62 12.21
C GLU A 212 14.70 8.39 11.60
N ALA A 213 14.04 7.65 10.72
CA ALA A 213 14.58 6.44 10.11
C ALA A 213 15.42 6.73 8.86
N MET A 214 15.22 7.90 8.24
CA MET A 214 15.96 8.34 7.04
C MET A 214 16.02 7.28 5.93
N PRO A 215 14.87 6.83 5.39
CA PRO A 215 14.87 5.85 4.31
C PRO A 215 15.59 6.40 3.08
N VAL A 216 16.45 5.57 2.48
CA VAL A 216 17.16 5.86 1.23
C VAL A 216 16.27 5.63 0.00
N ASP A 217 15.24 4.79 0.15
CA ASP A 217 14.22 4.59 -0.87
C ASP A 217 12.83 4.36 -0.25
N TRP A 218 11.80 4.68 -1.04
CA TRP A 218 10.40 4.64 -0.64
C TRP A 218 9.52 4.37 -1.86
N PHE A 219 8.81 3.25 -1.80
CA PHE A 219 7.86 2.80 -2.82
C PHE A 219 6.45 2.82 -2.20
N GLY A 220 5.78 3.96 -2.38
CA GLY A 220 4.47 4.25 -1.77
C GLY A 220 3.31 4.22 -2.75
N ASP A 221 2.09 4.40 -2.22
CA ASP A 221 0.82 4.46 -2.95
C ASP A 221 0.84 5.43 -4.14
N GLY A 222 1.54 6.56 -4.00
CA GLY A 222 1.75 7.52 -5.10
C GLY A 222 2.57 7.00 -6.28
N GLU A 223 3.18 5.81 -6.18
CA GLU A 223 3.95 5.19 -7.25
C GLU A 223 3.23 4.02 -7.93
N TYR A 224 2.49 3.22 -7.15
CA TYR A 224 1.87 2.00 -7.69
C TYR A 224 0.34 2.03 -7.79
N GLN A 225 -0.33 2.95 -7.11
CA GLN A 225 -1.79 2.94 -7.04
C GLN A 225 -2.40 4.09 -7.83
N SER A 226 -3.40 3.80 -8.65
CA SER A 226 -4.17 4.80 -9.38
C SER A 226 -5.20 5.51 -8.48
N LEU A 227 -5.63 6.72 -8.87
CA LEU A 227 -6.69 7.48 -8.17
C LEU A 227 -8.07 7.32 -8.81
N GLY A 228 -9.10 7.67 -8.04
CA GLY A 228 -10.43 7.96 -8.56
C GLY A 228 -11.20 6.76 -9.07
N LEU A 229 -10.90 5.56 -8.57
CA LEU A 229 -11.48 4.33 -9.07
C LEU A 229 -12.65 3.87 -8.21
N ASN A 230 -13.70 3.44 -8.89
CA ASN A 230 -14.84 2.79 -8.27
C ASN A 230 -14.57 1.29 -8.12
N ALA A 231 -13.55 0.94 -7.35
CA ALA A 231 -13.22 -0.43 -7.01
C ALA A 231 -12.48 -0.50 -5.67
N ILE A 232 -12.41 -1.69 -5.07
CA ILE A 232 -11.62 -1.93 -3.86
C ILE A 232 -10.17 -2.21 -4.29
N PRO A 233 -9.18 -1.39 -3.87
CA PRO A 233 -7.79 -1.62 -4.24
C PRO A 233 -7.22 -2.86 -3.57
N GLU A 234 -6.45 -3.63 -4.32
CA GLU A 234 -5.68 -4.80 -3.87
C GLU A 234 -4.30 -4.79 -4.52
N SER A 235 -3.34 -4.17 -3.85
CA SER A 235 -1.98 -4.05 -4.34
C SER A 235 -1.09 -5.16 -3.80
N THR A 236 -0.36 -5.81 -4.70
CA THR A 236 0.69 -6.78 -4.38
C THR A 236 2.04 -6.11 -4.61
N ASN A 237 2.71 -5.75 -3.52
CA ASN A 237 4.04 -5.14 -3.55
C ASN A 237 5.06 -6.09 -2.90
N LEU A 238 6.21 -6.25 -3.54
CA LEU A 238 7.29 -7.09 -3.06
C LEU A 238 8.65 -6.50 -3.45
N LEU A 239 9.70 -6.94 -2.77
CA LEU A 239 11.07 -6.81 -3.26
C LEU A 239 11.51 -8.13 -3.89
N TRP A 240 12.25 -8.03 -4.98
CA TRP A 240 12.86 -9.18 -5.65
C TRP A 240 14.30 -8.87 -6.00
N ARG A 241 15.20 -9.83 -5.76
CA ARG A 241 16.59 -9.78 -6.21
C ARG A 241 16.71 -10.47 -7.56
N GLY A 242 16.73 -9.67 -8.63
CA GLY A 242 17.06 -10.12 -9.98
C GLY A 242 18.56 -10.08 -10.27
N GLY A 243 18.95 -10.39 -11.51
CA GLY A 243 20.35 -10.34 -11.94
C GLY A 243 21.01 -8.95 -11.91
N GLN A 244 20.24 -7.88 -11.71
CA GLN A 244 20.70 -6.50 -11.61
C GLN A 244 20.63 -5.95 -10.16
N GLY A 245 20.34 -6.80 -9.18
CA GLY A 245 20.13 -6.43 -7.78
C GLY A 245 18.66 -6.39 -7.38
N TRP A 246 18.38 -5.69 -6.28
CA TRP A 246 17.03 -5.57 -5.72
C TRP A 246 16.15 -4.60 -6.53
N GLU A 247 14.91 -4.98 -6.77
CA GLU A 247 13.88 -4.13 -7.36
C GLU A 247 12.56 -4.20 -6.58
N PHE A 248 11.84 -3.08 -6.56
CA PHE A 248 10.43 -3.07 -6.21
C PHE A 248 9.63 -3.62 -7.37
N ILE A 249 8.69 -4.52 -7.08
CA ILE A 249 7.68 -4.97 -8.04
C ILE A 249 6.32 -4.73 -7.41
N SER A 250 5.41 -4.17 -8.21
CA SER A 250 4.02 -3.95 -7.84
C SER A 250 3.07 -4.48 -8.89
N GLN A 251 1.96 -5.03 -8.42
CA GLN A 251 0.77 -5.28 -9.20
C GLN A 251 -0.39 -4.55 -8.53
N GLU A 252 -0.96 -3.55 -9.23
CA GLU A 252 -2.21 -2.93 -8.85
C GLU A 252 -3.37 -3.80 -9.33
N ASN A 253 -4.11 -4.39 -8.40
CA ASN A 253 -5.35 -5.11 -8.69
C ASN A 253 -6.56 -4.40 -8.10
N HIS A 254 -7.73 -4.65 -8.67
CA HIS A 254 -9.01 -4.08 -8.26
C HIS A 254 -10.07 -5.16 -8.12
N ALA A 255 -10.70 -5.20 -6.95
CA ALA A 255 -11.86 -6.05 -6.68
C ALA A 255 -13.16 -5.28 -6.87
N GLY A 256 -14.20 -5.98 -7.34
CA GLY A 256 -15.56 -5.44 -7.42
C GLY A 256 -16.18 -5.20 -6.05
N PHE A 257 -17.01 -4.15 -5.92
CA PHE A 257 -17.78 -3.90 -4.68
C PHE A 257 -18.87 -4.94 -4.44
N GLU A 258 -19.43 -5.51 -5.51
CA GLU A 258 -20.48 -6.53 -5.42
C GLU A 258 -19.91 -7.94 -5.26
N ASN A 259 -18.71 -8.17 -5.80
CA ASN A 259 -18.01 -9.43 -5.71
C ASN A 259 -16.52 -9.17 -5.46
N TYR A 260 -16.10 -9.38 -4.21
CA TYR A 260 -14.72 -9.21 -3.79
C TYR A 260 -13.76 -10.22 -4.45
N ASP A 261 -14.28 -11.30 -5.03
CA ASP A 261 -13.49 -12.29 -5.75
C ASP A 261 -13.33 -11.96 -7.25
N ASP A 262 -14.07 -11.00 -7.81
CA ASP A 262 -13.80 -10.46 -9.17
C ASP A 262 -12.63 -9.48 -9.08
N VAL A 263 -11.42 -10.02 -9.05
CA VAL A 263 -10.17 -9.26 -9.00
C VAL A 263 -9.53 -9.18 -10.39
N ARG A 264 -9.16 -7.96 -10.79
CA ARG A 264 -8.49 -7.72 -12.08
C ARG A 264 -7.22 -6.91 -11.91
N THR A 265 -6.17 -7.30 -12.62
CA THR A 265 -4.96 -6.49 -12.72
C THR A 265 -5.21 -5.26 -13.58
N ARG A 266 -4.85 -4.10 -13.05
CA ARG A 266 -4.85 -2.84 -13.81
C ARG A 266 -3.49 -2.53 -14.39
N SER A 267 -2.44 -2.65 -13.58
CA SER A 267 -1.08 -2.35 -13.99
C SER A 267 -0.07 -3.12 -13.17
N THR A 268 1.07 -3.38 -13.80
CA THR A 268 2.26 -3.92 -13.15
C THR A 268 3.38 -2.92 -13.32
N THR A 269 4.05 -2.54 -12.24
CA THR A 269 5.17 -1.59 -12.27
C THR A 269 6.38 -2.19 -11.56
N SER A 270 7.57 -1.81 -11.98
CA SER A 270 8.79 -2.17 -11.27
C SER A 270 9.87 -1.12 -11.45
N ARG A 271 10.78 -1.04 -10.48
CA ARG A 271 12.01 -0.24 -10.58
C ARG A 271 13.09 -0.74 -9.62
N PRO A 272 14.38 -0.51 -9.91
CA PRO A 272 15.46 -0.80 -8.98
C PRO A 272 15.28 -0.10 -7.62
N VAL A 273 15.72 -0.77 -6.56
CA VAL A 273 15.90 -0.19 -5.23
C VAL A 273 17.15 0.68 -5.25
N ARG A 274 17.05 1.88 -4.68
CA ARG A 274 18.17 2.76 -4.42
C ARG A 274 18.69 2.54 -3.01
N PHE A 275 19.98 2.24 -2.92
CA PHE A 275 20.66 2.04 -1.64
C PHE A 275 21.56 3.21 -1.26
N GLU A 276 21.72 4.19 -2.15
CA GLU A 276 22.58 5.35 -1.95
C GLU A 276 21.75 6.56 -1.49
N PRO A 277 22.22 7.32 -0.49
CA PRO A 277 21.55 8.54 -0.05
C PRO A 277 21.70 9.67 -1.08
N GLY A 278 20.90 10.73 -0.92
CA GLY A 278 20.98 11.98 -1.69
C GLY A 278 19.85 12.20 -2.70
N GLU A 279 19.04 11.18 -3.00
CA GLU A 279 17.88 11.28 -3.88
C GLU A 279 16.53 11.20 -3.13
N GLU A 280 16.54 11.37 -1.80
CA GLU A 280 15.34 11.25 -0.96
C GLU A 280 14.25 12.26 -1.35
N TRP A 281 14.66 13.40 -1.91
CA TRP A 281 13.74 14.41 -2.45
C TRP A 281 12.77 13.84 -3.48
N ARG A 282 13.13 12.78 -4.21
CA ARG A 282 12.28 12.16 -5.23
C ARG A 282 11.03 11.56 -4.60
N TYR A 283 11.20 10.75 -3.55
CA TYR A 283 10.05 10.12 -2.92
C TYR A 283 9.25 11.13 -2.08
N VAL A 284 9.88 12.14 -1.48
CA VAL A 284 9.17 13.21 -0.77
C VAL A 284 8.31 14.01 -1.76
N ALA A 285 8.88 14.43 -2.90
CA ALA A 285 8.13 15.11 -3.95
C ALA A 285 6.96 14.26 -4.44
N ARG A 286 7.16 12.95 -4.66
CA ARG A 286 6.10 12.03 -5.11
C ARG A 286 5.00 11.83 -4.06
N HIS A 287 5.34 11.74 -2.78
CA HIS A 287 4.35 11.62 -1.69
C HIS A 287 3.44 12.86 -1.62
N TYR A 288 4.02 14.06 -1.70
CA TYR A 288 3.22 15.28 -1.71
C TYR A 288 2.49 15.49 -3.03
N LEU A 289 3.07 15.09 -4.17
CA LEU A 289 2.36 15.08 -5.45
C LEU A 289 1.09 14.23 -5.35
N ARG A 290 1.19 13.01 -4.79
CA ARG A 290 0.05 12.14 -4.55
C ARG A 290 -1.02 12.80 -3.67
N THR A 291 -0.61 13.51 -2.62
CA THR A 291 -1.53 14.25 -1.74
C THR A 291 -2.32 15.30 -2.52
N VAL A 292 -1.66 16.05 -3.40
CA VAL A 292 -2.29 17.08 -4.22
C VAL A 292 -3.16 16.48 -5.33
N GLU A 293 -2.73 15.38 -5.95
CA GLU A 293 -3.52 14.68 -6.96
C GLU A 293 -4.83 14.12 -6.37
N ASP A 294 -4.80 13.54 -5.18
CA ASP A 294 -6.01 13.09 -4.47
C ASP A 294 -6.94 14.26 -4.13
N ARG A 295 -6.38 15.39 -3.68
CA ARG A 295 -7.14 16.64 -3.48
C ARG A 295 -7.81 17.12 -4.78
N LEU A 296 -7.08 17.13 -5.89
CA LEU A 296 -7.61 17.54 -7.20
C LEU A 296 -8.70 16.60 -7.70
N ASP A 297 -8.52 15.30 -7.53
CA ASP A 297 -9.52 14.28 -7.87
C ASP A 297 -10.80 14.42 -7.02
N LYS A 298 -10.67 14.71 -5.72
CA LYS A 298 -11.79 15.06 -4.83
C LYS A 298 -12.51 16.33 -5.30
N LEU A 299 -11.78 17.39 -5.67
CA LEU A 299 -12.38 18.61 -6.23
C LEU A 299 -13.15 18.28 -7.52
N ARG A 300 -12.58 17.55 -8.47
CA ARG A 300 -13.28 17.17 -9.71
C ARG A 300 -14.57 16.37 -9.47
N ARG A 301 -14.60 15.51 -8.44
CA ARG A 301 -15.84 14.83 -8.02
C ARG A 301 -16.87 15.81 -7.46
N VAL A 302 -16.45 16.69 -6.54
CA VAL A 302 -17.35 17.68 -5.92
C VAL A 302 -17.94 18.63 -6.97
N GLU A 303 -17.13 19.03 -7.95
CA GLU A 303 -17.57 19.87 -9.08
C GLU A 303 -18.73 19.21 -9.84
N ARG A 304 -18.53 17.94 -10.22
CA ARG A 304 -19.48 17.13 -10.98
C ARG A 304 -20.77 16.84 -10.20
N ASP A 305 -20.64 16.49 -8.93
CA ASP A 305 -21.75 15.97 -8.13
C ASP A 305 -22.55 17.08 -7.44
N TYR A 306 -21.93 18.23 -7.18
CA TYR A 306 -22.52 19.29 -6.36
C TYR A 306 -22.48 20.66 -7.03
N VAL A 307 -21.32 21.14 -7.47
CA VAL A 307 -21.17 22.53 -7.93
C VAL A 307 -21.99 22.80 -9.19
N GLY A 308 -22.01 21.86 -10.15
CA GLY A 308 -22.82 21.97 -11.36
C GLY A 308 -24.34 22.02 -11.13
N ARG A 309 -24.80 21.81 -9.89
CA ARG A 309 -26.22 21.88 -9.49
C ARG A 309 -26.59 23.19 -8.78
N LEU A 310 -25.63 24.07 -8.56
CA LEU A 310 -25.88 25.39 -7.98
C LEU A 310 -26.66 26.28 -8.96
N SER A 311 -27.44 27.22 -8.43
CA SER A 311 -28.15 28.20 -9.26
C SER A 311 -27.20 29.30 -9.76
N SER A 312 -27.66 30.15 -10.68
CA SER A 312 -26.94 31.35 -11.10
C SER A 312 -27.14 32.56 -10.15
N SER A 313 -27.61 32.33 -8.92
CA SER A 313 -27.73 33.41 -7.93
C SER A 313 -26.36 33.96 -7.55
N ARG A 314 -26.29 35.25 -7.16
CA ARG A 314 -25.02 35.89 -6.78
C ARG A 314 -24.25 35.12 -5.67
N PRO A 315 -24.89 34.65 -4.56
CA PRO A 315 -24.21 33.83 -3.57
C PRO A 315 -23.63 32.52 -4.14
N ASP A 316 -24.34 31.90 -5.09
CA ASP A 316 -23.89 30.66 -5.72
C ASP A 316 -22.75 30.88 -6.72
N LEU A 317 -22.74 32.02 -7.43
CA LEU A 317 -21.62 32.42 -8.29
C LEU A 317 -20.33 32.68 -7.50
N LEU A 318 -20.44 33.34 -6.33
CA LEU A 318 -19.31 33.54 -5.43
C LEU A 318 -18.76 32.21 -4.93
N ARG A 319 -19.64 31.29 -4.49
CA ARG A 319 -19.23 29.95 -4.05
C ARG A 319 -18.59 29.13 -5.17
N THR A 320 -19.14 29.19 -6.37
CA THR A 320 -18.57 28.55 -7.58
C THR A 320 -17.19 29.13 -7.90
N SER A 321 -16.99 30.42 -7.68
CA SER A 321 -15.69 31.10 -7.88
C SER A 321 -14.66 30.64 -6.85
N SER A 322 -15.00 30.63 -5.55
CA SER A 322 -14.11 30.09 -4.49
C SER A 322 -13.69 28.65 -4.80
N PHE A 323 -14.65 27.82 -5.22
CA PHE A 323 -14.39 26.45 -5.60
C PHE A 323 -13.45 26.33 -6.82
N SER A 324 -13.68 27.15 -7.85
CA SER A 324 -12.85 27.17 -9.06
C SER A 324 -11.41 27.59 -8.76
N MET A 325 -11.21 28.52 -7.81
CA MET A 325 -9.88 28.92 -7.36
C MET A 325 -9.13 27.77 -6.68
N LEU A 326 -9.79 27.03 -5.78
CA LEU A 326 -9.19 25.85 -5.16
C LEU A 326 -8.78 24.79 -6.20
N ARG A 327 -9.63 24.55 -7.21
CA ARG A 327 -9.32 23.63 -8.31
C ARG A 327 -8.10 24.09 -9.11
N LEU A 328 -8.08 25.36 -9.51
CA LEU A 328 -6.95 25.94 -10.24
C LEU A 328 -5.65 25.88 -9.42
N GLN A 329 -5.70 26.21 -8.12
CA GLN A 329 -4.56 26.11 -7.23
C GLN A 329 -4.02 24.67 -7.18
N ALA A 330 -4.90 23.68 -7.00
CA ALA A 330 -4.50 22.27 -6.99
C ALA A 330 -3.88 21.81 -8.32
N GLU A 331 -4.39 22.29 -9.46
CA GLU A 331 -3.79 22.02 -10.79
C GLU A 331 -2.37 22.61 -10.92
N LEU A 332 -2.17 23.82 -10.42
CA LEU A 332 -0.86 24.49 -10.41
C LEU A 332 0.13 23.80 -9.45
N ASP A 333 -0.35 23.33 -8.30
CA ASP A 333 0.43 22.57 -7.33
C ASP A 333 0.92 21.24 -7.94
N VAL A 334 0.04 20.49 -8.62
CA VAL A 334 0.41 19.24 -9.33
C VAL A 334 1.52 19.52 -10.34
N LYS A 335 1.32 20.51 -11.21
CA LYS A 335 2.32 20.88 -12.24
C LYS A 335 3.65 21.30 -11.61
N SER A 336 3.60 22.03 -10.50
CA SER A 336 4.78 22.48 -9.77
C SER A 336 5.59 21.32 -9.18
N LEU A 337 4.92 20.34 -8.57
CA LEU A 337 5.58 19.19 -7.96
C LEU A 337 6.11 18.20 -9.00
N GLN A 338 5.42 18.02 -10.13
CA GLN A 338 5.90 17.20 -11.26
C GLN A 338 7.22 17.70 -11.86
N GLY A 339 7.47 19.02 -11.79
CA GLY A 339 8.68 19.64 -12.31
C GLY A 339 9.91 19.55 -11.40
N VAL A 340 9.78 19.04 -10.17
CA VAL A 340 10.89 18.99 -9.20
C VAL A 340 12.00 18.06 -9.70
N GLY A 341 13.23 18.60 -9.76
CA GLY A 341 14.41 17.88 -10.29
C GLY A 341 15.53 17.62 -9.27
N ASP A 342 15.49 18.28 -8.12
CA ASP A 342 16.47 18.12 -7.04
C ASP A 342 15.91 18.64 -5.69
N ALA A 343 16.64 18.43 -4.60
CA ALA A 343 16.22 18.84 -3.25
C ALA A 343 16.06 20.37 -3.09
N ARG A 344 16.91 21.18 -3.73
CA ARG A 344 16.81 22.64 -3.66
C ARG A 344 15.62 23.15 -4.48
N HIS A 345 15.33 22.53 -5.62
CA HIS A 345 14.14 22.78 -6.40
C HIS A 345 12.90 22.43 -5.59
N LEU A 346 12.88 21.28 -4.89
CA LEU A 346 11.77 20.92 -4.00
C LEU A 346 11.51 22.01 -2.94
N ALA A 347 12.55 22.52 -2.28
CA ALA A 347 12.42 23.59 -1.28
C ALA A 347 11.87 24.90 -1.87
N ARG A 348 12.33 25.32 -3.06
CA ARG A 348 11.77 26.50 -3.75
C ARG A 348 10.32 26.29 -4.17
N THR A 349 9.99 25.10 -4.66
CA THR A 349 8.61 24.74 -5.03
C THR A 349 7.69 24.73 -3.82
N ALA A 350 8.13 24.18 -2.68
CA ALA A 350 7.39 24.20 -1.42
C ALA A 350 7.09 25.64 -0.95
N ALA A 351 8.11 26.52 -0.97
CA ALA A 351 7.94 27.92 -0.60
C ALA A 351 6.96 28.67 -1.52
N ARG A 352 7.01 28.39 -2.83
CA ARG A 352 6.07 28.96 -3.81
C ARG A 352 4.64 28.48 -3.56
N ILE A 353 4.42 27.17 -3.41
CA ILE A 353 3.10 26.59 -3.12
C ILE A 353 2.50 27.24 -1.87
N ARG A 354 3.29 27.38 -0.79
CA ARG A 354 2.82 28.06 0.43
C ARG A 354 2.37 29.50 0.14
N HIS A 355 3.18 30.27 -0.57
CA HIS A 355 2.85 31.66 -0.91
C HIS A 355 1.58 31.76 -1.77
N ASP A 356 1.42 30.89 -2.76
CA ASP A 356 0.27 30.88 -3.65
C ASP A 356 -1.02 30.52 -2.89
N HIS A 357 -0.94 29.60 -1.93
CA HIS A 357 -2.06 29.26 -1.04
C HIS A 357 -2.45 30.41 -0.12
N GLU A 358 -1.48 31.11 0.51
CA GLU A 358 -1.74 32.31 1.30
C GLU A 358 -2.44 33.41 0.46
N GLY A 359 -2.09 33.51 -0.83
CA GLY A 359 -2.79 34.37 -1.79
C GLY A 359 -4.23 33.93 -2.05
N THR A 360 -4.42 32.64 -2.35
CA THR A 360 -5.73 32.04 -2.62
C THR A 360 -6.69 32.17 -1.44
N LEU A 361 -6.23 31.89 -0.22
CA LEU A 361 -7.06 31.99 0.98
C LEU A 361 -7.53 33.43 1.26
N ARG A 362 -6.68 34.43 0.98
CA ARG A 362 -7.07 35.85 1.12
C ARG A 362 -8.20 36.20 0.16
N VAL A 363 -8.09 35.81 -1.11
CA VAL A 363 -9.15 36.06 -2.10
C VAL A 363 -10.44 35.30 -1.75
N MET A 364 -10.32 34.07 -1.24
CA MET A 364 -11.47 33.29 -0.80
C MET A 364 -12.18 33.93 0.40
N ALA A 365 -11.44 34.48 1.36
CA ALA A 365 -12.02 35.20 2.49
C ALA A 365 -12.85 36.42 2.02
N ASP A 366 -12.39 37.14 0.99
CA ASP A 366 -13.15 38.23 0.37
C ASP A 366 -14.43 37.72 -0.29
N PHE A 367 -14.40 36.57 -0.97
CA PHE A 367 -15.59 35.95 -1.55
C PHE A 367 -16.59 35.51 -0.48
N ASP A 368 -16.12 34.93 0.62
CA ASP A 368 -16.98 34.52 1.73
C ASP A 368 -17.64 35.74 2.40
N ALA A 369 -16.89 36.83 2.61
CA ALA A 369 -17.43 38.08 3.13
C ALA A 369 -18.51 38.67 2.20
N GLN A 370 -18.26 38.68 0.88
CA GLN A 370 -19.23 39.11 -0.12
C GLN A 370 -20.46 38.20 -0.18
N GLN A 371 -20.28 36.89 0.02
CA GLN A 371 -21.36 35.92 0.02
C GLN A 371 -22.28 36.15 1.22
N VAL A 372 -21.73 36.32 2.42
CA VAL A 372 -22.49 36.64 3.65
C VAL A 372 -23.26 37.96 3.47
N ALA A 373 -22.65 38.97 2.87
CA ALA A 373 -23.32 40.23 2.57
C ALA A 373 -24.46 40.05 1.55
N ALA A 374 -24.25 39.25 0.50
CA ALA A 374 -25.27 38.98 -0.51
C ALA A 374 -26.46 38.17 0.07
N GLU A 375 -26.19 37.19 0.94
CA GLU A 375 -27.22 36.42 1.63
C GLU A 375 -28.08 37.30 2.55
N LYS A 376 -27.47 38.22 3.30
CA LYS A 376 -28.20 39.21 4.13
C LYS A 376 -29.09 40.14 3.30
N ASN A 377 -28.64 40.50 2.10
CA ASN A 377 -29.34 41.43 1.21
C ASN A 377 -30.34 40.74 0.26
N THR A 378 -30.47 39.41 0.32
CA THR A 378 -31.43 38.68 -0.51
C THR A 378 -32.82 38.73 0.15
N PRO A 379 -33.83 39.39 -0.46
CA PRO A 379 -35.16 39.49 0.12
C PRO A 379 -35.81 38.12 0.33
N ALA A 380 -36.53 37.96 1.44
CA ALA A 380 -37.22 36.73 1.78
C ALA A 380 -38.18 36.30 0.66
N ALA A 381 -37.94 35.12 0.07
CA ALA A 381 -38.83 34.57 -0.94
C ALA A 381 -40.25 34.37 -0.37
N PRO A 382 -41.32 34.59 -1.18
CA PRO A 382 -42.70 34.37 -0.77
C PRO A 382 -42.93 32.97 -0.20
N TRP A 383 -43.72 32.87 0.86
CA TRP A 383 -43.90 31.64 1.65
C TRP A 383 -44.42 30.42 0.87
N PHE A 384 -45.06 30.64 -0.27
CA PHE A 384 -45.62 29.58 -1.12
C PHE A 384 -44.59 28.81 -1.97
N ARG A 385 -43.36 29.33 -2.16
CA ARG A 385 -42.28 28.65 -2.93
C ARG A 385 -41.26 27.90 -2.05
N ARG A 386 -41.52 27.76 -0.74
CA ARG A 386 -40.46 27.84 0.28
C ARG A 386 -40.06 26.54 1.00
N LYS A 387 -40.71 25.40 0.79
CA LYS A 387 -40.43 24.20 1.62
C LYS A 387 -39.49 23.16 1.01
N GLY A 388 -39.59 22.83 -0.29
CA GLY A 388 -38.82 21.70 -0.85
C GLY A 388 -37.49 22.07 -1.52
N THR A 389 -37.45 23.18 -2.26
CA THR A 389 -36.27 23.60 -3.05
C THR A 389 -35.19 24.26 -2.19
N THR A 390 -35.60 25.03 -1.18
CA THR A 390 -34.73 25.75 -0.26
C THR A 390 -33.90 24.84 0.65
N GLU A 391 -34.48 23.76 1.21
CA GLU A 391 -33.75 22.82 2.06
C GLU A 391 -32.68 22.05 1.27
N ARG A 392 -33.02 21.60 0.06
CA ARG A 392 -32.07 20.92 -0.83
C ARG A 392 -30.94 21.84 -1.26
N GLU A 393 -31.25 23.08 -1.63
CA GLU A 393 -30.24 24.09 -1.97
C GLU A 393 -29.36 24.43 -0.77
N GLN A 394 -29.92 24.67 0.41
CA GLN A 394 -29.14 24.91 1.64
C GLN A 394 -28.23 23.72 1.99
N SER A 395 -28.75 22.49 1.87
CA SER A 395 -27.95 21.28 2.08
C SER A 395 -26.79 21.17 1.08
N LEU A 396 -27.03 21.50 -0.19
CA LEU A 396 -26.01 21.53 -1.24
C LEU A 396 -24.93 22.57 -0.94
N ARG A 397 -25.34 23.77 -0.55
CA ARG A 397 -24.45 24.88 -0.17
C ARG A 397 -23.59 24.54 1.04
N ALA A 398 -24.19 23.96 2.07
CA ALA A 398 -23.48 23.51 3.27
C ALA A 398 -22.45 22.41 2.93
N LYS A 399 -22.81 21.44 2.07
CA LYS A 399 -21.88 20.41 1.61
C LYS A 399 -20.66 21.01 0.89
N ILE A 400 -20.88 21.94 -0.04
CA ILE A 400 -19.79 22.60 -0.77
C ILE A 400 -18.93 23.45 0.20
N GLY A 401 -19.55 24.17 1.14
CA GLY A 401 -18.83 24.91 2.17
C GLY A 401 -17.91 24.02 3.01
N ASN A 402 -18.40 22.86 3.45
CA ASN A 402 -17.58 21.89 4.18
C ASN A 402 -16.41 21.37 3.32
N PHE A 403 -16.65 21.05 2.04
CA PHE A 403 -15.57 20.65 1.14
C PHE A 403 -14.53 21.75 0.93
N VAL A 404 -14.95 23.01 0.81
CA VAL A 404 -14.03 24.15 0.70
C VAL A 404 -13.15 24.23 1.95
N THR A 405 -13.72 24.14 3.14
CA THR A 405 -12.96 24.15 4.40
C THR A 405 -11.99 22.97 4.49
N ASP A 406 -12.48 21.74 4.29
CA ASP A 406 -11.67 20.52 4.41
C ASP A 406 -10.51 20.49 3.40
N LEU A 407 -10.77 20.92 2.17
CA LEU A 407 -9.78 20.93 1.09
C LEU A 407 -8.87 22.17 1.12
N SER A 408 -9.08 23.09 2.05
CA SER A 408 -8.19 24.22 2.33
C SER A 408 -7.20 23.92 3.46
N ASP A 409 -7.17 22.70 4.00
CA ASP A 409 -6.19 22.29 5.02
C ASP A 409 -4.74 22.51 4.53
N GLU A 410 -4.02 23.39 5.21
CA GLU A 410 -2.62 23.73 4.93
C GLU A 410 -1.61 22.81 5.64
N ALA A 411 -2.05 21.86 6.47
CA ALA A 411 -1.14 21.03 7.26
C ALA A 411 -0.13 20.26 6.39
N TRP A 412 -0.52 19.84 5.19
CA TRP A 412 0.38 19.18 4.25
C TRP A 412 1.46 20.12 3.67
N ILE A 413 1.15 21.42 3.51
CA ILE A 413 2.08 22.43 2.99
C ILE A 413 3.17 22.68 4.03
N ALA A 414 2.78 22.75 5.30
CA ALA A 414 3.73 22.88 6.41
C ALA A 414 4.67 21.66 6.47
N GLY A 415 4.14 20.45 6.27
CA GLY A 415 4.91 19.21 6.13
C GLY A 415 5.91 19.26 4.97
N LEU A 416 5.41 19.53 3.77
CA LEU A 416 6.21 19.66 2.55
C LEU A 416 7.35 20.66 2.74
N THR A 417 7.05 21.82 3.33
CA THR A 417 8.05 22.87 3.57
C THR A 417 9.14 22.40 4.53
N ARG A 418 8.77 21.73 5.63
CA ARG A 418 9.75 21.21 6.59
C ARG A 418 10.66 20.16 5.95
N GLU A 419 10.10 19.12 5.34
CA GLU A 419 10.89 18.05 4.73
C GLU A 419 11.76 18.57 3.59
N ALA A 420 11.22 19.42 2.73
CA ALA A 420 11.97 20.01 1.62
C ALA A 420 13.16 20.85 2.10
N HIS A 421 12.97 21.67 3.14
CA HIS A 421 14.06 22.44 3.73
C HIS A 421 15.11 21.52 4.38
N THR A 422 14.68 20.52 5.15
CA THR A 422 15.60 19.55 5.76
C THR A 422 16.47 18.89 4.70
N LEU A 423 15.89 18.44 3.60
CA LEU A 423 16.63 17.81 2.51
C LEU A 423 17.57 18.79 1.78
N ALA A 424 17.12 20.01 1.51
CA ALA A 424 17.93 21.03 0.84
C ALA A 424 19.13 21.51 1.68
N SER A 425 19.03 21.42 3.01
CA SER A 425 20.11 21.77 3.95
C SER A 425 21.10 20.63 4.20
N ARG A 426 20.82 19.40 3.75
CA ARG A 426 21.78 18.30 3.90
C ARG A 426 23.02 18.58 3.05
N PRO A 427 24.24 18.34 3.57
CA PRO A 427 25.43 18.37 2.75
C PRO A 427 25.27 17.36 1.62
N ALA A 428 25.73 17.71 0.41
CA ALA A 428 25.75 16.76 -0.68
C ALA A 428 26.55 15.53 -0.24
N PRO A 429 26.07 14.30 -0.50
CA PRO A 429 26.86 13.12 -0.22
C PRO A 429 28.21 13.27 -0.92
N PRO A 430 29.32 12.86 -0.29
CA PRO A 430 30.63 12.93 -0.91
C PRO A 430 30.54 12.22 -2.26
N SER A 431 30.86 12.94 -3.34
CA SER A 431 30.87 12.37 -4.68
C SER A 431 31.83 11.18 -4.68
N ARG A 432 31.30 9.97 -4.61
CA ARG A 432 32.12 8.75 -4.69
C ARG A 432 32.88 8.84 -6.02
N PRO A 433 34.21 8.67 -6.02
CA PRO A 433 34.96 8.55 -7.27
C PRO A 433 34.28 7.44 -8.08
N SER A 434 33.95 7.73 -9.34
CA SER A 434 33.29 6.79 -10.25
C SER A 434 34.00 5.45 -10.15
N ALA A 435 33.38 4.52 -9.43
CA ALA A 435 33.93 3.18 -9.29
C ALA A 435 33.83 2.55 -10.67
N ARG A 436 34.99 2.39 -11.32
CA ARG A 436 35.17 1.47 -12.45
C ARG A 436 34.45 0.16 -12.09
N PRO A 437 33.70 -0.48 -13.00
CA PRO A 437 32.87 -1.62 -12.67
C PRO A 437 33.74 -2.78 -12.16
N ALA A 438 33.82 -2.93 -10.85
CA ALA A 438 34.53 -4.00 -10.14
C ALA A 438 33.66 -5.27 -9.97
N ALA A 439 32.59 -5.38 -10.77
CA ALA A 439 31.61 -6.48 -10.66
C ALA A 439 32.18 -7.87 -11.01
N ALA A 440 33.39 -7.95 -11.58
CA ALA A 440 34.03 -9.22 -11.92
C ALA A 440 35.00 -9.76 -10.86
N GLN A 441 35.44 -8.94 -9.90
CA GLN A 441 36.48 -9.36 -8.93
C GLN A 441 35.92 -9.74 -7.55
N SER A 442 34.81 -9.16 -7.08
CA SER A 442 34.33 -9.43 -5.71
C SER A 442 33.63 -10.78 -5.52
N ILE A 443 33.06 -11.38 -6.57
CA ILE A 443 32.37 -12.68 -6.46
C ILE A 443 33.38 -13.82 -6.21
N ALA A 444 34.60 -13.72 -6.76
CA ALA A 444 35.65 -14.73 -6.56
C ALA A 444 36.31 -14.64 -5.18
N GLU A 445 36.24 -13.47 -4.53
CA GLU A 445 36.88 -13.22 -3.24
C GLU A 445 35.94 -13.50 -2.06
N ALA A 446 34.63 -13.24 -2.23
CA ALA A 446 33.59 -13.64 -1.26
C ALA A 446 33.49 -15.17 -1.11
N ALA A 447 33.76 -15.94 -2.17
CA ALA A 447 33.81 -17.40 -2.11
C ALA A 447 35.00 -17.95 -1.29
N ARG A 448 36.04 -17.15 -1.02
CA ARG A 448 37.23 -17.57 -0.26
C ARG A 448 37.17 -17.30 1.23
N LEU A 449 36.32 -16.37 1.68
CA LEU A 449 36.27 -15.95 3.09
C LEU A 449 35.24 -16.71 3.95
N HIS A 450 34.36 -17.52 3.35
CA HIS A 450 33.33 -18.27 4.07
C HIS A 450 33.78 -19.60 4.71
N ALA A 451 35.08 -19.83 4.87
CA ALA A 451 35.60 -21.08 5.42
C ALA A 451 35.58 -21.21 6.96
N HIS A 452 35.34 -20.14 7.73
CA HIS A 452 35.37 -20.25 9.21
C HIS A 452 34.43 -19.27 9.94
N GLY A 453 33.58 -19.82 10.82
CA GLY A 453 33.14 -19.13 12.05
C GLY A 453 31.63 -19.03 12.27
N THR A 454 31.07 -19.93 13.09
CA THR A 454 29.73 -19.84 13.70
C THR A 454 29.81 -19.26 15.11
N GLY A 455 28.96 -18.29 15.43
CA GLY A 455 28.72 -17.81 16.81
C GLY A 455 27.26 -17.35 16.98
N PRO A 456 26.63 -17.53 18.15
CA PRO A 456 25.18 -17.36 18.31
C PRO A 456 24.78 -15.90 18.63
N ALA A 457 23.56 -15.52 18.22
CA ALA A 457 22.94 -14.22 18.47
C ALA A 457 22.18 -14.18 19.82
N PRO A 458 22.02 -13.00 20.45
CA PRO A 458 21.39 -12.85 21.76
C PRO A 458 19.87 -12.63 21.68
N THR A 459 19.17 -13.14 22.69
CA THR A 459 17.72 -13.00 22.91
C THR A 459 17.36 -11.72 23.68
N THR A 460 16.28 -11.04 23.29
CA THR A 460 15.67 -9.93 24.05
C THR A 460 14.16 -10.20 24.21
N PRO A 461 13.53 -9.94 25.38
CA PRO A 461 12.12 -10.23 25.60
C PRO A 461 11.22 -9.03 25.28
N GLN A 462 10.00 -9.30 24.79
CA GLN A 462 8.94 -8.30 24.67
C GLN A 462 7.53 -8.83 25.01
N PRO A 463 6.61 -7.92 25.38
CA PRO A 463 5.39 -8.22 26.16
C PRO A 463 4.18 -8.56 25.29
N GLN A 464 3.21 -9.21 25.92
CA GLN A 464 1.96 -9.71 25.33
C GLN A 464 0.87 -8.62 25.24
N LEU A 465 0.22 -8.51 24.09
CA LEU A 465 -1.06 -7.81 23.90
C LEU A 465 -1.92 -8.58 22.88
N THR A 466 -3.21 -8.68 23.17
CA THR A 466 -4.24 -9.43 22.44
C THR A 466 -5.03 -8.52 21.48
N ALA A 467 -5.53 -9.05 20.35
CA ALA A 467 -6.37 -8.33 19.39
C ALA A 467 -7.41 -9.24 18.69
N PRO A 468 -8.65 -8.75 18.45
CA PRO A 468 -9.64 -9.37 17.55
C PRO A 468 -9.88 -8.51 16.28
N TRP A 469 -9.88 -9.11 15.08
CA TRP A 469 -10.18 -8.41 13.81
C TRP A 469 -11.05 -9.21 12.84
N ALA A 470 -12.08 -9.91 13.32
CA ALA A 470 -13.06 -10.56 12.45
C ALA A 470 -14.30 -9.71 12.10
N ASP A 471 -14.57 -8.59 12.79
CA ASP A 471 -15.93 -8.00 12.76
C ASP A 471 -16.11 -6.70 11.95
N SER A 472 -15.07 -6.14 11.35
CA SER A 472 -15.19 -4.81 10.70
C SER A 472 -15.91 -4.84 9.33
N ALA A 473 -16.11 -6.01 8.73
CA ALA A 473 -16.82 -6.16 7.45
C ALA A 473 -18.36 -6.23 7.59
N ALA A 474 -18.90 -6.33 8.81
CA ALA A 474 -20.35 -6.44 9.04
C ALA A 474 -21.05 -5.11 9.43
N ALA A 475 -20.30 -4.03 9.69
CA ALA A 475 -20.85 -2.84 10.35
C ALA A 475 -21.44 -1.74 9.42
N THR A 476 -21.74 -2.02 8.14
CA THR A 476 -22.31 -1.02 7.20
C THR A 476 -23.77 -1.26 6.80
N ARG A 477 -24.54 -2.07 7.55
CA ARG A 477 -26.00 -2.17 7.36
C ARG A 477 -26.77 -1.69 8.61
N LYS A 478 -26.92 -0.37 8.77
CA LYS A 478 -28.03 0.18 9.56
C LYS A 478 -29.21 0.41 8.63
N THR A 479 -30.14 -0.54 8.62
CA THR A 479 -31.50 -0.37 8.13
C THR A 479 -32.19 0.71 8.94
N ARG A 480 -32.56 1.80 8.27
CA ARG A 480 -33.42 2.86 8.81
C ARG A 480 -34.86 2.42 8.61
N THR A 481 -35.44 1.78 9.63
CA THR A 481 -36.90 1.57 9.69
C THR A 481 -37.58 2.92 9.93
N ALA A 482 -38.49 3.27 9.02
CA ALA A 482 -39.42 4.37 9.18
C ALA A 482 -40.44 4.01 10.26
N GLY A 483 -40.64 4.91 11.21
CA GLY A 483 -41.78 4.92 12.12
C GLY A 483 -42.71 6.06 11.72
N SER A 484 -43.96 5.71 11.47
CA SER A 484 -45.15 6.55 11.38
C SER A 484 -45.32 7.50 12.56
#